data_AF-A0AAV4HIG2-F1
#
_entry.id   AF-A0AAV4HIG2-F1
#
_cell.length_a   1.000
_cell.length_b   1.000
_cell.length_c   1.000
_cell.angle_alpha   90.00
_cell.angle_beta   90.00
_cell.angle_gamma   90.00
#
_symmetry.space_group_name_H-M   'P 1'
#
loop_
_entity.id
_entity.type
_entity.pdbx_description
1 polymer ?
#
loop_
_entity_poly.entity_id
_entity_poly.type
_entity_poly.pdbx_seq_one_letter_code
_entity_poly.pdbx_strand_id
1 'polypeptide(L)'
;MYRHAGVMSFTCSSSSSSEATCIPFTPRGTRYPSGRCCNKYFECSNGVLSEMTCPNGQVFSLPQRSCVQMRDTRALCQMQERYMCDVSTGPGGNGSIGCGAYSPDIFGNPCRFMFGGYTINAPQGTMWSQEACTLVFSNTDQCGTQQGGFSGFFGDKPADVCNAVFLATFDNGRRNVYSERQRRQLEIAVSTQEARLQQNGLVFTPNMVRPYGYYYFFNNRAIKENTAFRVRFQLDQNAPSNRRYDILSNNFCDLCPETVSITVTPSGRNQRLVTATLVLTNGQTVSTTATIGVEIPSNQLEVTLVIGKTSIYGQVSELRANDPNGVIQIENFTPTPKPSGVEVQPNRCGYMLGQGPNSNYIGLIDDFAVFEYCRDINQVLRQQQTRG
;
A
#
# COMPACT_ATOMS: atom_id res chain seq x y z
N MET A 1 -40.07 19.42 -42.60
CA MET A 1 -39.02 18.57 -42.00
C MET A 1 -37.78 19.43 -41.77
N TYR A 2 -37.64 20.02 -40.59
CA TYR A 2 -36.38 20.63 -40.14
C TYR A 2 -35.77 19.66 -39.11
N ARG A 3 -34.58 19.11 -39.40
CA ARG A 3 -33.82 18.30 -38.44
C ARG A 3 -32.69 19.14 -37.87
N HIS A 4 -32.68 19.22 -36.54
CA HIS A 4 -31.70 19.91 -35.72
C HIS A 4 -30.29 19.32 -35.87
N ALA A 5 -29.29 20.19 -36.05
CA ALA A 5 -27.89 19.89 -35.76
C ALA A 5 -27.68 20.05 -34.25
N GLY A 6 -27.35 18.97 -33.56
CA GLY A 6 -27.05 18.98 -32.13
C GLY A 6 -25.65 19.52 -31.88
N VAL A 7 -25.56 20.65 -31.19
CA VAL A 7 -24.33 21.14 -30.55
C VAL A 7 -24.22 20.41 -29.20
N MET A 8 -23.18 19.60 -29.01
CA MET A 8 -22.84 19.07 -27.69
C MET A 8 -21.93 20.08 -26.99
N SER A 9 -22.53 20.94 -26.16
CA SER A 9 -21.80 21.80 -25.22
C SER A 9 -21.60 21.04 -23.90
N PHE A 10 -20.34 20.78 -23.52
CA PHE A 10 -19.98 20.36 -22.17
C PHE A 10 -19.49 21.59 -21.40
N THR A 11 -20.33 22.14 -20.53
CA THR A 11 -19.91 23.19 -19.59
C THR A 11 -19.31 22.57 -18.34
N CYS A 12 -18.00 22.72 -18.15
CA CYS A 12 -17.37 22.58 -16.84
C CYS A 12 -16.87 23.95 -16.42
N SER A 13 -17.52 24.54 -15.42
CA SER A 13 -17.24 25.87 -14.90
C SER A 13 -16.07 25.84 -13.91
N SER A 14 -14.89 26.29 -14.35
CA SER A 14 -14.01 27.25 -13.63
C SER A 14 -12.73 27.53 -14.45
N SER A 15 -12.59 28.80 -14.84
CA SER A 15 -11.40 29.53 -15.34
C SER A 15 -10.52 28.88 -16.44
N SER A 16 -10.72 29.38 -17.67
CA SER A 16 -9.88 29.24 -18.89
C SER A 16 -10.11 28.04 -19.82
N SER A 17 -11.34 27.53 -19.95
CA SER A 17 -11.67 26.56 -21.00
C SER A 17 -11.69 27.24 -22.37
N SER A 18 -10.66 27.01 -23.19
CA SER A 18 -10.80 27.19 -24.63
C SER A 18 -11.78 26.14 -25.15
N GLU A 19 -12.99 26.57 -25.55
CA GLU A 19 -13.96 25.66 -26.14
C GLU A 19 -13.39 25.00 -27.40
N ALA A 20 -13.40 23.66 -27.43
CA ALA A 20 -12.90 22.89 -28.56
C ALA A 20 -13.87 23.03 -29.74
N THR A 21 -13.50 23.82 -30.76
CA THR A 21 -14.31 24.00 -31.97
C THR A 21 -13.84 23.07 -33.09
N CYS A 22 -14.54 21.96 -33.29
CA CYS A 22 -14.29 21.04 -34.41
C CYS A 22 -15.48 21.04 -35.36
N ILE A 23 -15.33 21.73 -36.48
CA ILE A 23 -16.29 21.79 -37.58
C ILE A 23 -15.64 21.22 -38.85
N PRO A 24 -16.40 20.91 -39.92
CA PRO A 24 -15.83 20.38 -41.15
C PRO A 24 -14.68 21.19 -41.77
N PHE A 25 -14.62 22.50 -41.47
CA PHE A 25 -13.57 23.42 -41.92
C PHE A 25 -12.40 23.58 -40.94
N THR A 26 -12.44 22.98 -39.75
CA THR A 26 -11.32 23.01 -38.82
C THR A 26 -10.14 22.24 -39.43
N PRO A 27 -8.91 22.79 -39.43
CA PRO A 27 -7.74 22.09 -39.95
C PRO A 27 -7.59 20.71 -39.33
N ARG A 28 -7.41 19.69 -40.17
CA ARG A 28 -7.20 18.32 -39.73
C ARG A 28 -5.97 18.23 -38.84
N GLY A 29 -6.09 17.52 -37.72
CA GLY A 29 -5.01 17.38 -36.74
C GLY A 29 -4.95 18.53 -35.72
N THR A 30 -5.95 19.42 -35.69
CA THR A 30 -6.06 20.41 -34.60
C THR A 30 -6.34 19.69 -33.28
N ARG A 31 -5.57 20.00 -32.24
CA ARG A 31 -5.62 19.31 -30.95
C ARG A 31 -6.07 20.21 -29.81
N TYR A 32 -6.87 19.64 -28.90
CA TYR A 32 -7.46 20.30 -27.75
C TYR A 32 -7.22 19.49 -26.47
N PRO A 33 -7.14 20.13 -25.29
CA PRO A 33 -6.96 19.41 -24.04
C PRO A 33 -8.23 18.61 -23.72
N SER A 34 -8.08 17.37 -23.26
CA SER A 34 -9.23 16.61 -22.75
C SER A 34 -9.47 17.00 -21.28
N GLY A 35 -10.45 17.87 -21.04
CA GLY A 35 -10.91 18.32 -19.71
C GLY A 35 -9.90 18.17 -18.58
N ARG A 36 -10.16 17.24 -17.65
CA ARG A 36 -9.31 16.97 -16.47
C ARG A 36 -8.15 16.00 -16.71
N CYS A 37 -8.07 15.37 -17.88
CA CYS A 37 -7.11 14.32 -18.19
C CYS A 37 -5.84 14.84 -18.86
N CYS A 38 -4.82 15.06 -18.06
CA CYS A 38 -3.53 15.66 -18.43
C CYS A 38 -2.78 14.91 -19.55
N ASN A 39 -2.90 13.58 -19.60
CA ASN A 39 -2.27 12.70 -20.59
C ASN A 39 -3.19 12.34 -21.77
N LYS A 40 -4.30 13.05 -21.94
CA LYS A 40 -5.24 12.86 -23.05
C LYS A 40 -5.57 14.19 -23.73
N TYR A 41 -5.91 14.12 -25.00
CA TYR A 41 -6.27 15.26 -25.84
C TYR A 41 -7.35 14.85 -26.83
N PHE A 42 -8.07 15.82 -27.39
CA PHE A 42 -8.94 15.58 -28.53
C PHE A 42 -8.22 16.00 -29.81
N GLU A 43 -8.30 15.19 -30.85
CA GLU A 43 -7.88 15.54 -32.20
C GLU A 43 -9.09 15.70 -33.11
N CYS A 44 -9.14 16.82 -33.84
CA CYS A 44 -10.20 17.11 -34.80
C CYS A 44 -9.85 16.58 -36.20
N SER A 45 -10.78 15.83 -36.79
CA SER A 45 -10.73 15.42 -38.19
C SER A 45 -12.13 15.51 -38.79
N ASN A 46 -12.32 16.30 -39.86
CA ASN A 46 -13.57 16.43 -40.61
C ASN A 46 -14.81 16.75 -39.74
N GLY A 47 -14.66 17.64 -38.75
CA GLY A 47 -15.76 18.00 -37.84
C GLY A 47 -16.05 16.98 -36.73
N VAL A 48 -15.19 15.96 -36.55
CA VAL A 48 -15.30 14.98 -35.46
C VAL A 48 -14.10 15.12 -34.52
N LEU A 49 -14.36 15.30 -33.23
CA LEU A 49 -13.35 15.19 -32.17
C LEU A 49 -13.19 13.72 -31.77
N SER A 50 -11.98 13.20 -31.85
CA SER A 50 -11.61 11.89 -31.33
C SER A 50 -10.73 12.06 -30.10
N GLU A 51 -11.03 11.37 -29.01
CA GLU A 51 -10.14 11.34 -27.84
C GLU A 51 -8.89 10.51 -28.17
N MET A 52 -7.74 11.05 -27.82
CA MET A 52 -6.42 10.47 -28.04
C MET A 52 -5.64 10.47 -26.73
N THR A 53 -4.83 9.44 -26.53
CA THR A 53 -3.92 9.34 -25.38
C THR A 53 -2.52 9.75 -25.81
N CYS A 54 -1.84 10.54 -24.98
CA CYS A 54 -0.43 10.85 -25.19
C CYS A 54 0.43 9.59 -25.06
N PRO A 55 1.56 9.51 -25.78
CA PRO A 55 2.55 8.47 -25.55
C PRO A 55 2.98 8.40 -24.09
N ASN A 56 3.42 7.22 -23.65
CA ASN A 56 3.81 6.97 -22.26
C ASN A 56 4.82 8.01 -21.75
N GLY A 57 4.57 8.56 -20.56
CA GLY A 57 5.43 9.56 -19.95
C GLY A 57 5.30 10.97 -20.53
N GLN A 58 4.30 11.22 -21.38
CA GLN A 58 4.02 12.54 -21.94
C GLN A 58 2.66 13.09 -21.49
N VAL A 59 2.56 14.41 -21.46
CA VAL A 59 1.33 15.14 -21.13
C VAL A 59 0.98 16.10 -22.25
N PHE A 60 -0.30 16.36 -22.46
CA PHE A 60 -0.71 17.29 -23.51
C PHE A 60 -0.43 18.74 -23.09
N SER A 61 0.44 19.40 -23.84
CA SER A 61 0.78 20.81 -23.69
C SER A 61 -0.15 21.66 -24.55
N LEU A 62 -1.03 22.44 -23.92
CA LEU A 62 -1.89 23.38 -24.64
C LEU A 62 -1.09 24.41 -25.46
N PRO A 63 0.02 25.02 -24.94
CA PRO A 63 0.83 25.94 -25.73
C PRO A 63 1.44 25.33 -26.99
N GLN A 64 1.84 24.06 -26.93
CA GLN A 64 2.50 23.37 -28.06
C GLN A 64 1.52 22.57 -28.93
N ARG A 65 0.27 22.43 -28.48
CA ARG A 65 -0.75 21.54 -29.06
C ARG A 65 -0.24 20.13 -29.36
N SER A 66 0.61 19.62 -28.49
CA SER A 66 1.28 18.33 -28.66
C SER A 66 1.55 17.67 -27.32
N CYS A 67 1.85 16.37 -27.36
CA CYS A 67 2.31 15.64 -26.20
C CYS A 67 3.79 15.97 -25.96
N VAL A 68 4.11 16.39 -24.74
CA VAL A 68 5.46 16.78 -24.33
C VAL A 68 5.96 15.83 -23.25
N GLN A 69 7.22 15.44 -23.38
CA GLN A 69 7.90 14.61 -22.39
C GLN A 69 8.50 15.48 -21.30
N MET A 70 8.25 15.15 -20.03
CA MET A 70 8.68 15.96 -18.90
C MET A 70 9.19 15.09 -17.75
N ARG A 71 10.12 15.66 -16.95
CA ARG A 71 10.69 14.99 -15.77
C ARG A 71 9.67 14.75 -14.66
N ASP A 72 8.76 15.69 -14.47
CA ASP A 72 7.70 15.63 -13.46
C ASP A 72 6.36 15.99 -14.10
N THR A 73 5.73 14.99 -14.70
CA THR A 73 4.41 15.11 -15.31
C THR A 73 3.35 15.44 -14.27
N ARG A 74 3.49 14.97 -13.02
CA ARG A 74 2.56 15.25 -11.92
C ARG A 74 2.53 16.72 -11.55
N ALA A 75 3.69 17.34 -11.34
CA ALA A 75 3.77 18.75 -11.00
C ALA A 75 3.07 19.61 -12.06
N LEU A 76 3.25 19.28 -13.35
CA LEU A 76 2.59 20.00 -14.44
C LEU A 76 1.08 19.75 -14.50
N CYS A 77 0.64 18.50 -14.33
CA CYS A 77 -0.80 18.22 -14.27
C CYS A 77 -1.43 19.00 -13.11
N GLN A 78 -0.80 19.02 -11.94
CA GLN A 78 -1.26 19.78 -10.77
C GLN A 78 -1.25 21.29 -11.01
N MET A 79 -0.21 21.83 -11.65
CA MET A 79 -0.17 23.25 -12.06
C MET A 79 -1.27 23.61 -13.06
N GLN A 80 -1.77 22.65 -13.83
CA GLN A 80 -2.88 22.82 -14.76
C GLN A 80 -4.25 22.45 -14.15
N GLU A 81 -4.30 22.12 -12.85
CA GLU A 81 -5.51 21.61 -12.17
C GLU A 81 -6.12 20.36 -12.84
N ARG A 82 -5.25 19.53 -13.43
CA ARG A 82 -5.57 18.28 -14.14
C ARG A 82 -4.88 17.09 -13.46
N TYR A 83 -5.24 15.87 -13.87
CA TYR A 83 -4.64 14.63 -13.36
C TYR A 83 -4.39 13.62 -14.49
N MET A 84 -3.54 12.64 -14.23
CA MET A 84 -3.31 11.49 -15.12
C MET A 84 -4.56 10.61 -15.15
N CYS A 85 -5.12 10.36 -16.34
CA CYS A 85 -6.26 9.46 -16.53
C CYS A 85 -5.82 8.19 -17.25
N ASP A 86 -6.52 7.08 -17.03
CA ASP A 86 -6.32 5.81 -17.72
C ASP A 86 -4.84 5.46 -17.92
N VAL A 87 -4.13 5.29 -16.80
CA VAL A 87 -2.82 4.64 -16.83
C VAL A 87 -3.10 3.20 -17.27
N SER A 88 -2.93 2.89 -18.55
CA SER A 88 -3.17 1.55 -19.08
C SER A 88 -2.24 0.57 -18.36
N THR A 89 -2.78 -0.13 -17.37
CA THR A 89 -2.13 -1.19 -16.59
C THR A 89 -2.52 -2.59 -17.09
N GLY A 90 -3.18 -2.67 -18.25
CA GLY A 90 -3.49 -3.94 -18.91
C GLY A 90 -2.21 -4.66 -19.36
N PRO A 91 -2.23 -6.00 -19.40
CA PRO A 91 -1.17 -6.77 -20.05
C PRO A 91 -1.11 -6.31 -21.50
N GLY A 92 0.10 -5.96 -21.97
CA GLY A 92 0.33 -5.41 -23.30
C GLY A 92 -0.41 -6.21 -24.37
N GLY A 93 -1.09 -5.50 -25.27
CA GLY A 93 -1.71 -6.10 -26.44
C GLY A 93 -0.70 -6.97 -27.19
N ASN A 94 -1.12 -8.20 -27.49
CA ASN A 94 -0.47 -9.19 -28.35
C ASN A 94 1.06 -9.07 -28.48
N GLY A 95 1.79 -9.62 -27.50
CA GLY A 95 3.17 -10.07 -27.69
C GLY A 95 4.27 -9.30 -26.96
N SER A 96 3.96 -8.26 -26.18
CA SER A 96 4.94 -7.60 -25.31
C SER A 96 4.81 -8.08 -23.87
N ILE A 97 5.76 -8.92 -23.43
CA ILE A 97 5.96 -9.30 -22.03
C ILE A 97 6.50 -8.06 -21.30
N GLY A 98 5.63 -7.18 -20.84
CA GLY A 98 6.07 -5.96 -20.17
C GLY A 98 4.92 -5.13 -19.61
N CYS A 99 5.25 -4.34 -18.59
CA CYS A 99 4.32 -3.44 -17.97
C CYS A 99 4.12 -2.22 -18.86
N GLY A 100 2.93 -2.06 -19.43
CA GLY A 100 2.63 -1.05 -20.46
C GLY A 100 2.93 0.40 -20.07
N ALA A 101 3.15 0.69 -18.78
CA ALA A 101 3.47 2.01 -18.27
C ALA A 101 4.93 2.20 -17.81
N TYR A 102 5.79 1.18 -17.98
CA TYR A 102 7.21 1.26 -17.61
C TYR A 102 8.06 1.90 -18.71
N SER A 103 9.03 2.73 -18.32
CA SER A 103 10.17 3.13 -19.13
C SER A 103 11.44 3.05 -18.28
N PRO A 104 12.56 2.50 -18.79
CA PRO A 104 13.83 2.52 -18.08
C PRO A 104 14.32 3.97 -17.92
N ASP A 105 15.22 4.22 -16.97
CA ASP A 105 15.88 5.52 -16.84
C ASP A 105 16.68 5.84 -18.11
N ILE A 106 16.56 7.09 -18.54
CA ILE A 106 17.19 7.58 -19.77
C ILE A 106 18.73 7.63 -19.70
N PHE A 107 19.30 7.59 -18.50
CA PHE A 107 20.74 7.52 -18.26
C PHE A 107 21.20 6.09 -17.97
N GLY A 108 20.32 5.10 -18.15
CA GLY A 108 20.63 3.69 -17.93
C GLY A 108 20.77 3.30 -16.47
N ASN A 109 20.32 4.13 -15.51
CA ASN A 109 20.34 3.75 -14.11
C ASN A 109 19.25 2.69 -13.83
N PRO A 110 19.60 1.43 -13.54
CA PRO A 110 18.62 0.35 -13.32
C PRO A 110 17.77 0.57 -12.05
N CYS A 111 18.21 1.44 -11.15
CA CYS A 111 17.53 1.81 -9.91
C CYS A 111 16.64 3.03 -10.09
N ARG A 112 16.53 3.54 -11.31
CA ARG A 112 15.61 4.60 -11.64
C ARG A 112 14.80 4.14 -12.84
N PHE A 113 13.51 4.40 -12.79
CA PHE A 113 12.63 4.08 -13.91
C PHE A 113 11.42 5.00 -13.86
N MET A 114 10.71 5.10 -14.96
CA MET A 114 9.40 5.70 -14.99
C MET A 114 8.35 4.60 -14.97
N PHE A 115 7.31 4.76 -14.14
CA PHE A 115 6.12 3.93 -14.20
C PHE A 115 4.88 4.81 -14.12
N GLY A 116 3.96 4.70 -15.07
CA GLY A 116 2.73 5.52 -15.07
C GLY A 116 2.99 7.02 -15.16
N GLY A 117 4.11 7.44 -15.76
CA GLY A 117 4.53 8.84 -15.82
C GLY A 117 5.28 9.34 -14.58
N TYR A 118 5.42 8.52 -13.53
CA TYR A 118 6.17 8.85 -12.31
C TYR A 118 7.60 8.36 -12.41
N THR A 119 8.58 9.23 -12.14
CA THR A 119 9.96 8.79 -11.91
C THR A 119 10.05 8.14 -10.52
N ILE A 120 10.45 6.88 -10.48
CA ILE A 120 10.63 6.09 -9.26
C ILE A 120 12.11 5.75 -9.14
N ASN A 121 12.70 6.07 -7.99
CA ASN A 121 13.99 5.52 -7.59
C ASN A 121 13.70 4.25 -6.80
N ALA A 122 14.10 3.10 -7.34
CA ALA A 122 14.06 1.82 -6.64
C ALA A 122 14.88 1.95 -5.35
N PRO A 123 14.28 1.69 -4.19
CA PRO A 123 15.03 1.51 -2.95
C PRO A 123 16.13 0.45 -3.12
N GLN A 124 17.24 0.62 -2.40
CA GLN A 124 18.31 -0.39 -2.34
C GLN A 124 17.74 -1.78 -1.97
N GLY A 125 18.16 -2.82 -2.69
CA GLY A 125 17.65 -4.19 -2.52
C GLY A 125 16.33 -4.49 -3.25
N THR A 126 15.80 -3.55 -4.04
CA THR A 126 14.65 -3.79 -4.92
C THR A 126 14.98 -3.51 -6.38
N MET A 127 14.24 -4.16 -7.27
CA MET A 127 14.28 -3.89 -8.70
C MET A 127 12.86 -3.84 -9.25
N TRP A 128 12.67 -3.12 -10.35
CA TRP A 128 11.41 -3.22 -11.07
C TRP A 128 11.29 -4.60 -11.73
N SER A 129 10.14 -5.28 -11.55
CA SER A 129 9.81 -6.48 -12.30
C SER A 129 8.84 -6.16 -13.44
N GLN A 130 9.24 -6.45 -14.68
CA GLN A 130 8.39 -6.37 -15.87
C GLN A 130 7.26 -7.41 -15.87
N GLU A 131 7.44 -8.52 -15.14
CA GLU A 131 6.41 -9.55 -15.01
C GLU A 131 5.38 -9.13 -13.96
N ALA A 132 5.85 -8.60 -12.83
CA ALA A 132 5.01 -8.32 -11.68
C ALA A 132 4.42 -6.89 -11.69
N CYS A 133 4.93 -6.01 -12.55
CA CYS A 133 4.56 -4.60 -12.66
C CYS A 133 4.58 -3.85 -11.34
N THR A 134 5.61 -4.12 -10.55
CA THR A 134 5.90 -3.43 -9.29
C THR A 134 7.40 -3.55 -8.98
N LEU A 135 7.84 -2.84 -7.94
CA LEU A 135 9.13 -3.10 -7.30
C LEU A 135 9.08 -4.44 -6.58
N VAL A 136 9.93 -5.38 -6.97
CA VAL A 136 10.14 -6.64 -6.27
C VAL A 136 11.49 -6.59 -5.55
N PHE A 137 11.64 -7.40 -4.52
CA PHE A 137 12.96 -7.63 -3.94
C PHE A 137 13.89 -8.28 -4.97
N SER A 138 15.14 -7.85 -5.02
CA SER A 138 16.18 -8.47 -5.85
C SER A 138 17.38 -8.87 -5.01
N ASN A 139 17.79 -10.13 -5.15
CA ASN A 139 19.06 -10.63 -4.63
C ASN A 139 20.23 -10.37 -5.58
N THR A 140 19.93 -10.28 -6.89
CA THR A 140 20.87 -9.81 -7.91
C THR A 140 20.89 -8.31 -7.84
N ASP A 141 21.87 -7.85 -7.11
CA ASP A 141 22.14 -6.47 -6.89
C ASP A 141 22.50 -5.74 -8.18
N GLN A 142 21.48 -5.26 -8.89
CA GLN A 142 21.67 -4.32 -9.98
C GLN A 142 21.80 -2.88 -9.45
N CYS A 143 21.72 -2.68 -8.12
CA CYS A 143 21.57 -1.37 -7.49
C CYS A 143 22.59 -0.98 -6.41
N GLY A 144 23.60 -1.79 -6.09
CA GLY A 144 24.79 -1.39 -5.35
C GLY A 144 25.31 -2.23 -4.15
N THR A 145 24.63 -3.27 -3.63
CA THR A 145 25.29 -4.36 -2.84
C THR A 145 24.65 -5.75 -2.97
N GLN A 146 25.42 -6.81 -3.31
CA GLN A 146 24.96 -8.22 -3.32
C GLN A 146 24.26 -8.59 -2.01
N GLN A 147 23.02 -9.06 -2.08
CA GLN A 147 22.35 -9.66 -0.93
C GLN A 147 21.94 -11.09 -1.23
N GLY A 148 22.40 -12.00 -0.38
CA GLY A 148 22.17 -13.43 -0.48
C GLY A 148 20.68 -13.76 -0.67
N GLY A 149 20.41 -14.61 -1.65
CA GLY A 149 19.08 -14.94 -2.16
C GLY A 149 18.02 -15.38 -1.15
N PHE A 150 16.76 -15.22 -1.58
CA PHE A 150 15.53 -15.48 -0.83
C PHE A 150 15.29 -16.95 -0.45
N SER A 151 16.03 -17.90 -1.04
CA SER A 151 15.80 -19.33 -0.85
C SER A 151 16.00 -19.81 0.59
N GLY A 152 16.63 -19.01 1.46
CA GLY A 152 16.82 -19.37 2.86
C GLY A 152 15.71 -18.96 3.83
N PHE A 153 14.77 -18.07 3.46
CA PHE A 153 13.98 -17.29 4.43
C PHE A 153 13.14 -18.14 5.40
N PHE A 154 12.55 -19.22 4.89
CA PHE A 154 11.70 -20.13 5.66
C PHE A 154 12.46 -21.40 6.08
N GLY A 155 13.71 -21.59 5.65
CA GLY A 155 14.37 -22.90 5.74
C GLY A 155 13.60 -24.03 5.04
N ASP A 156 14.15 -25.24 5.05
CA ASP A 156 13.58 -26.35 4.28
C ASP A 156 12.38 -27.04 4.96
N LYS A 157 12.19 -26.82 6.27
CA LYS A 157 11.16 -27.50 7.08
C LYS A 157 10.41 -26.51 7.98
N PRO A 158 9.14 -26.81 8.34
CA PRO A 158 8.39 -25.99 9.28
C PRO A 158 9.12 -25.86 10.62
N ALA A 159 9.11 -24.68 11.24
CA ALA A 159 9.82 -24.44 12.50
C ALA A 159 9.07 -25.07 13.69
N ASP A 160 9.82 -25.71 14.60
CA ASP A 160 9.27 -26.28 15.84
C ASP A 160 8.81 -25.18 16.81
N VAL A 161 9.57 -24.09 16.86
CA VAL A 161 9.24 -22.85 17.58
C VAL A 161 8.87 -21.80 16.55
N CYS A 162 7.65 -21.25 16.67
CA CYS A 162 7.13 -20.26 15.73
C CYS A 162 7.72 -18.86 15.97
N ASN A 163 8.96 -18.67 15.52
CA ASN A 163 9.64 -17.38 15.57
C ASN A 163 9.29 -16.51 14.35
N ALA A 164 9.40 -15.18 14.49
CA ALA A 164 9.13 -14.27 13.39
C ALA A 164 10.13 -14.50 12.25
N VAL A 165 9.59 -14.66 11.03
CA VAL A 165 10.43 -14.70 9.82
C VAL A 165 10.81 -13.29 9.40
N PHE A 166 9.95 -12.32 9.72
CA PHE A 166 10.14 -10.89 9.54
C PHE A 166 9.74 -10.20 10.83
N LEU A 167 10.63 -9.44 11.43
CA LEU A 167 10.39 -8.61 12.61
C LEU A 167 10.98 -7.22 12.35
N ALA A 168 10.13 -6.22 12.19
CA ALA A 168 10.54 -4.83 12.13
C ALA A 168 10.43 -4.21 13.52
N THR A 169 11.57 -3.83 14.11
CA THR A 169 11.63 -3.03 15.34
C THR A 169 12.17 -1.65 15.04
N PHE A 170 11.85 -0.70 15.93
CA PHE A 170 12.37 0.65 15.85
C PHE A 170 13.05 0.95 17.17
N ASP A 171 14.37 1.06 17.20
CA ASP A 171 15.14 1.25 18.43
C ASP A 171 16.08 2.42 18.26
N ASN A 172 16.10 3.35 19.23
CA ASN A 172 17.02 4.49 19.24
C ASN A 172 17.03 5.31 17.93
N GLY A 173 15.85 5.51 17.33
CA GLY A 173 15.70 6.26 16.08
C GLY A 173 16.17 5.50 14.84
N ARG A 174 16.54 4.23 14.97
CA ARG A 174 16.89 3.34 13.85
C ARG A 174 15.82 2.29 13.68
N ARG A 175 15.56 1.93 12.43
CA ARG A 175 14.73 0.78 12.08
C ARG A 175 15.64 -0.42 11.85
N ASN A 176 15.32 -1.53 12.49
CA ASN A 176 15.94 -2.82 12.22
C ASN A 176 14.88 -3.77 11.69
N VAL A 177 15.23 -4.57 10.70
CA VAL A 177 14.37 -5.66 10.24
C VAL A 177 15.17 -6.93 10.43
N TYR A 178 14.67 -7.85 11.25
CA TYR A 178 15.38 -9.04 11.71
C TYR A 178 14.55 -10.28 11.43
N SER A 179 15.22 -11.39 11.13
CA SER A 179 14.60 -12.71 11.10
C SER A 179 15.03 -13.45 12.35
N GLU A 180 14.13 -13.62 13.31
CA GLU A 180 14.39 -14.41 14.52
C GLU A 180 14.69 -15.87 14.17
N ARG A 181 13.98 -16.38 13.15
CA ARG A 181 14.18 -17.73 12.63
C ARG A 181 15.59 -17.95 12.11
N GLN A 182 16.12 -17.02 11.32
CA GLN A 182 17.47 -17.13 10.74
C GLN A 182 18.56 -16.53 11.63
N ARG A 183 18.17 -15.87 12.72
CA ARG A 183 19.02 -15.10 13.62
C ARG A 183 19.89 -14.05 12.92
N ARG A 184 19.37 -13.40 11.87
CA ARG A 184 20.12 -12.37 11.12
C ARG A 184 19.27 -11.16 10.79
N GLN A 185 19.95 -10.02 10.61
CA GLN A 185 19.33 -8.83 10.03
C GLN A 185 18.93 -9.12 8.58
N LEU A 186 17.78 -8.61 8.21
CA LEU A 186 17.21 -8.64 6.88
C LEU A 186 17.38 -7.26 6.28
N GLU A 187 18.17 -7.16 5.24
CA GLU A 187 18.35 -5.86 4.58
C GLU A 187 17.21 -5.63 3.58
N ILE A 188 16.08 -5.24 4.15
CA ILE A 188 14.84 -5.00 3.42
C ILE A 188 14.71 -3.52 3.10
N ALA A 189 14.34 -3.24 1.86
CA ALA A 189 13.90 -1.92 1.43
C ALA A 189 12.66 -1.48 2.19
N VAL A 190 12.73 -0.27 2.76
CA VAL A 190 11.63 0.37 3.46
C VAL A 190 11.67 1.87 3.17
N SER A 191 10.51 2.48 2.98
CA SER A 191 10.36 3.93 2.90
C SER A 191 9.64 4.46 4.13
N THR A 192 10.04 5.62 4.62
CA THR A 192 9.34 6.32 5.69
C THR A 192 9.06 7.75 5.24
N GLN A 193 7.80 8.18 5.31
CA GLN A 193 7.39 9.54 5.01
C GLN A 193 6.68 10.12 6.22
N GLU A 194 7.07 11.33 6.64
CA GLU A 194 6.54 12.12 7.78
C GLU A 194 6.57 11.46 9.17
N ALA A 195 6.28 10.17 9.28
CA ALA A 195 6.40 9.36 10.48
C ALA A 195 7.83 9.46 11.03
N ARG A 196 7.93 9.66 12.35
CA ARG A 196 9.21 9.89 13.02
C ARG A 196 9.64 8.66 13.79
N LEU A 197 10.90 8.26 13.66
CA LEU A 197 11.49 7.21 14.49
C LEU A 197 11.86 7.80 15.85
N GLN A 198 11.02 7.61 16.87
CA GLN A 198 11.21 8.14 18.23
C GLN A 198 10.62 7.17 19.27
N GLN A 199 11.12 7.21 20.51
CA GLN A 199 10.56 6.43 21.64
C GLN A 199 10.43 4.91 21.36
N ASN A 200 11.43 4.35 20.68
CA ASN A 200 11.42 2.96 20.22
C ASN A 200 10.20 2.59 19.34
N GLY A 201 9.72 3.53 18.52
CA GLY A 201 8.66 3.26 17.56
C GLY A 201 8.61 4.26 16.41
N LEU A 202 7.69 3.99 15.47
CA LEU A 202 7.18 4.96 14.53
C LEU A 202 6.10 5.80 15.21
N VAL A 203 6.37 7.10 15.35
CA VAL A 203 5.44 8.08 15.91
C VAL A 203 4.69 8.78 14.80
N PHE A 204 3.37 8.80 14.94
CA PHE A 204 2.42 9.44 14.04
C PHE A 204 1.66 10.52 14.80
N THR A 205 1.63 11.74 14.28
CA THR A 205 0.97 12.88 14.94
C THR A 205 -0.18 13.45 14.10
N PRO A 206 -1.17 14.11 14.73
CA PRO A 206 -2.36 14.61 14.01
C PRO A 206 -2.06 15.60 12.88
N ASN A 207 -0.91 16.25 12.88
CA ASN A 207 -0.53 17.27 11.88
C ASN A 207 0.12 16.67 10.62
N MET A 208 0.35 15.35 10.59
CA MET A 208 0.95 14.68 9.45
C MET A 208 -0.11 14.43 8.36
N VAL A 209 0.22 14.78 7.12
CA VAL A 209 -0.69 14.70 5.97
C VAL A 209 -0.66 13.30 5.37
N ARG A 210 0.53 12.72 5.17
CA ARG A 210 0.69 11.37 4.62
C ARG A 210 1.80 10.58 5.33
N PRO A 211 1.65 10.30 6.63
CA PRO A 211 2.67 9.57 7.38
C PRO A 211 2.59 8.07 7.13
N TYR A 212 3.73 7.42 6.82
CA TYR A 212 3.78 5.97 6.71
C TYR A 212 5.18 5.41 6.98
N GLY A 213 5.21 4.14 7.40
CA GLY A 213 6.36 3.25 7.23
C GLY A 213 5.98 2.14 6.25
N TYR A 214 6.65 2.04 5.10
CA TYR A 214 6.28 1.16 3.98
C TYR A 214 7.34 0.10 3.70
N TYR A 215 6.93 -1.17 3.64
CA TYR A 215 7.79 -2.33 3.46
C TYR A 215 7.61 -2.96 2.07
N TYR A 216 8.60 -2.79 1.21
CA TYR A 216 8.60 -3.34 -0.16
C TYR A 216 8.66 -4.86 -0.20
N PHE A 217 9.11 -5.50 0.89
CA PHE A 217 9.19 -6.96 1.03
C PHE A 217 7.86 -7.68 0.76
N PHE A 218 6.72 -7.00 0.99
CA PHE A 218 5.39 -7.59 0.79
C PHE A 218 4.78 -7.29 -0.58
N ASN A 219 5.48 -6.56 -1.46
CA ASN A 219 4.99 -6.28 -2.81
C ASN A 219 4.76 -7.58 -3.60
N ASN A 220 3.56 -7.79 -4.13
CA ASN A 220 3.16 -9.01 -4.87
C ASN A 220 3.40 -10.32 -4.12
N ARG A 221 3.53 -10.25 -2.80
CA ARG A 221 3.77 -11.44 -1.98
C ARG A 221 2.43 -12.01 -1.57
N ALA A 222 2.13 -13.22 -2.07
CA ALA A 222 0.96 -13.97 -1.62
C ALA A 222 1.13 -14.35 -0.15
N ILE A 223 0.07 -14.15 0.65
CA ILE A 223 0.06 -14.57 2.05
C ILE A 223 -0.70 -15.88 2.15
N LYS A 224 0.05 -16.92 2.45
CA LYS A 224 -0.44 -18.29 2.48
C LYS A 224 -1.17 -18.57 3.77
N GLU A 225 -1.88 -19.70 3.80
CA GLU A 225 -2.32 -20.31 5.05
C GLU A 225 -1.11 -20.55 5.98
N ASN A 226 -1.38 -20.65 7.29
CA ASN A 226 -0.33 -20.82 8.29
C ASN A 226 0.61 -19.61 8.39
N THR A 227 0.02 -18.42 8.21
CA THR A 227 0.68 -17.11 8.39
C THR A 227 0.02 -16.35 9.52
N ALA A 228 0.81 -15.64 10.32
CA ALA A 228 0.30 -14.68 11.29
C ALA A 228 0.97 -13.32 11.15
N PHE A 229 0.19 -12.26 11.40
CA PHE A 229 0.68 -10.90 11.57
C PHE A 229 0.60 -10.51 13.03
N ARG A 230 1.62 -9.80 13.50
CA ARG A 230 1.59 -9.13 14.80
C ARG A 230 1.92 -7.67 14.61
N VAL A 231 1.08 -6.78 15.15
CA VAL A 231 1.39 -5.35 15.24
C VAL A 231 1.22 -4.91 16.68
N ARG A 232 2.22 -4.26 17.23
CA ARG A 232 2.13 -3.61 18.55
C ARG A 232 2.06 -2.11 18.38
N PHE A 233 1.14 -1.49 19.10
CA PHE A 233 0.83 -0.08 18.94
C PHE A 233 0.28 0.53 20.23
N GLN A 234 0.42 1.84 20.34
CA GLN A 234 -0.18 2.64 21.40
C GLN A 234 -0.90 3.82 20.74
N LEU A 235 -2.21 3.90 20.92
CA LEU A 235 -3.00 5.00 20.34
C LEU A 235 -2.81 6.27 21.18
N ASP A 236 -2.72 7.43 20.52
CA ASP A 236 -2.68 8.72 21.22
C ASP A 236 -3.92 8.92 22.11
N GLN A 237 -3.72 9.40 23.34
CA GLN A 237 -4.81 9.59 24.31
C GLN A 237 -5.81 10.67 23.87
N ASN A 238 -5.37 11.60 23.02
CA ASN A 238 -6.19 12.67 22.46
C ASN A 238 -6.82 12.25 21.13
N ALA A 239 -6.68 10.99 20.71
CA ALA A 239 -7.30 10.51 19.49
C ALA A 239 -8.82 10.68 19.55
N PRO A 240 -9.44 11.39 18.58
CA PRO A 240 -10.89 11.49 18.49
C PRO A 240 -11.59 10.14 18.63
N SER A 241 -12.61 10.09 19.48
CA SER A 241 -13.48 8.93 19.64
C SER A 241 -14.29 8.66 18.38
N ASN A 242 -14.69 7.41 18.19
CA ASN A 242 -15.46 6.92 17.03
C ASN A 242 -14.82 7.18 15.66
N ARG A 243 -13.52 7.53 15.63
CA ARG A 243 -12.73 7.62 14.41
C ARG A 243 -11.94 6.33 14.21
N ARG A 244 -11.97 5.81 12.99
CA ARG A 244 -11.24 4.59 12.60
C ARG A 244 -9.86 4.97 12.08
N TYR A 245 -8.82 4.42 12.70
CA TYR A 245 -7.41 4.66 12.36
C TYR A 245 -6.78 3.42 11.74
N ASP A 246 -6.03 3.60 10.66
CA ASP A 246 -5.36 2.53 9.93
C ASP A 246 -4.00 2.20 10.54
N ILE A 247 -3.87 1.04 11.19
CA ILE A 247 -2.62 0.60 11.80
C ILE A 247 -1.72 -0.05 10.75
N LEU A 248 -2.28 -0.99 9.99
CA LEU A 248 -1.63 -1.73 8.91
C LEU A 248 -2.56 -1.69 7.70
N SER A 249 -2.05 -1.33 6.54
CA SER A 249 -2.78 -1.49 5.28
C SER A 249 -1.82 -1.82 4.14
N ASN A 250 -2.36 -2.13 2.96
CA ASN A 250 -1.57 -2.24 1.74
C ASN A 250 -2.07 -1.33 0.60
N ASN A 251 -2.83 -0.29 0.95
CA ASN A 251 -3.40 0.67 0.00
C ASN A 251 -2.47 1.86 -0.26
N PHE A 252 -1.30 1.59 -0.87
CA PHE A 252 -0.26 2.62 -1.08
C PHE A 252 -0.56 3.62 -2.19
N CYS A 253 -1.31 3.21 -3.20
CA CYS A 253 -1.74 4.06 -4.30
C CYS A 253 -3.07 3.57 -4.87
N ASP A 254 -3.70 4.39 -5.70
CA ASP A 254 -5.00 4.09 -6.32
C ASP A 254 -5.00 2.81 -7.17
N LEU A 255 -3.82 2.34 -7.59
CA LEU A 255 -3.64 1.10 -8.36
C LEU A 255 -3.52 -0.15 -7.48
N CYS A 256 -3.51 0.02 -6.16
CA CYS A 256 -3.28 -1.02 -5.17
C CYS A 256 -4.50 -1.13 -4.25
N PRO A 257 -5.60 -1.78 -4.70
CA PRO A 257 -6.79 -1.92 -3.87
C PRO A 257 -6.44 -2.61 -2.56
N GLU A 258 -6.98 -2.11 -1.45
CA GLU A 258 -6.73 -2.67 -0.13
C GLU A 258 -7.16 -4.14 -0.07
N THR A 259 -6.21 -5.05 0.18
CA THR A 259 -6.49 -6.48 0.41
C THR A 259 -6.16 -6.91 1.83
N VAL A 260 -5.44 -6.10 2.59
CA VAL A 260 -5.16 -6.30 4.01
C VAL A 260 -5.33 -4.97 4.73
N SER A 261 -6.13 -4.97 5.79
CA SER A 261 -6.34 -3.81 6.66
C SER A 261 -6.47 -4.25 8.12
N ILE A 262 -5.77 -3.59 9.02
CA ILE A 262 -6.00 -3.67 10.47
C ILE A 262 -6.23 -2.25 10.96
N THR A 263 -7.38 -2.03 11.58
CA THR A 263 -7.80 -0.72 12.06
C THR A 263 -8.18 -0.77 13.53
N VAL A 264 -8.07 0.38 14.20
CA VAL A 264 -8.54 0.58 15.58
C VAL A 264 -9.49 1.75 15.64
N THR A 265 -10.57 1.60 16.41
CA THR A 265 -11.56 2.67 16.66
C THR A 265 -11.76 2.80 18.17
N PRO A 266 -11.54 4.00 18.76
CA PRO A 266 -11.87 4.24 20.16
C PRO A 266 -13.39 4.34 20.32
N SER A 267 -14.04 3.27 20.77
CA SER A 267 -15.49 3.20 20.97
C SER A 267 -15.96 3.74 22.32
N GLY A 268 -15.02 4.02 23.23
CA GLY A 268 -15.27 4.60 24.55
C GLY A 268 -13.95 5.05 25.20
N ARG A 269 -14.02 5.64 26.40
CA ARG A 269 -12.84 6.17 27.13
C ARG A 269 -11.73 5.11 27.21
N ASN A 270 -12.12 3.92 27.64
CA ASN A 270 -11.25 2.78 27.89
C ASN A 270 -11.61 1.59 27.00
N GLN A 271 -12.18 1.82 25.82
CA GLN A 271 -12.58 0.73 24.93
C GLN A 271 -12.03 0.97 23.53
N ARG A 272 -11.50 -0.09 22.92
CA ARG A 272 -10.96 -0.09 21.57
C ARG A 272 -11.59 -1.23 20.78
N LEU A 273 -12.20 -0.90 19.65
CA LEU A 273 -12.65 -1.86 18.66
C LEU A 273 -11.54 -2.03 17.63
N VAL A 274 -10.97 -3.22 17.54
CA VAL A 274 -10.01 -3.59 16.49
C VAL A 274 -10.75 -4.36 15.41
N THR A 275 -10.53 -4.00 14.15
CA THR A 275 -11.09 -4.69 12.98
C THR A 275 -9.96 -5.11 12.06
N ALA A 276 -9.95 -6.37 11.66
CA ALA A 276 -9.08 -6.89 10.62
C ALA A 276 -9.91 -7.30 9.41
N THR A 277 -9.52 -6.82 8.22
CA THR A 277 -10.19 -7.07 6.95
C THR A 277 -9.18 -7.64 5.96
N LEU A 278 -9.56 -8.73 5.30
CA LEU A 278 -8.76 -9.42 4.29
C LEU A 278 -9.60 -9.64 3.03
N VAL A 279 -9.05 -9.35 1.86
CA VAL A 279 -9.61 -9.79 0.57
C VAL A 279 -8.90 -11.06 0.16
N LEU A 280 -9.65 -12.09 -0.16
CA LEU A 280 -9.17 -13.41 -0.51
C LEU A 280 -9.01 -13.58 -2.03
N THR A 281 -8.21 -14.56 -2.44
CA THR A 281 -7.92 -14.87 -3.86
C THR A 281 -9.15 -15.27 -4.70
N ASN A 282 -10.24 -15.67 -4.04
CA ASN A 282 -11.54 -15.93 -4.68
C ASN A 282 -12.43 -14.66 -4.75
N GLY A 283 -11.92 -13.48 -4.39
CA GLY A 283 -12.65 -12.22 -4.36
C GLY A 283 -13.50 -12.00 -3.10
N GLN A 284 -13.57 -12.96 -2.17
CA GLN A 284 -14.33 -12.81 -0.92
C GLN A 284 -13.61 -11.86 0.03
N THR A 285 -14.34 -10.89 0.59
CA THR A 285 -13.85 -10.08 1.72
C THR A 285 -14.26 -10.74 3.03
N VAL A 286 -13.28 -10.96 3.91
CA VAL A 286 -13.46 -11.49 5.26
C VAL A 286 -13.07 -10.41 6.26
N SER A 287 -13.94 -10.18 7.25
CA SER A 287 -13.68 -9.22 8.33
C SER A 287 -13.92 -9.88 9.67
N THR A 288 -13.05 -9.63 10.63
CA THR A 288 -13.21 -10.04 12.03
C THR A 288 -12.94 -8.86 12.97
N THR A 289 -13.57 -8.88 14.14
CA THR A 289 -13.46 -7.83 15.15
C THR A 289 -13.22 -8.39 16.54
N ALA A 290 -12.58 -7.57 17.36
CA ALA A 290 -12.40 -7.78 18.79
C ALA A 290 -12.52 -6.44 19.50
N THR A 291 -13.23 -6.41 20.62
CA THR A 291 -13.41 -5.21 21.43
C THR A 291 -12.69 -5.42 22.75
N ILE A 292 -11.67 -4.61 23.03
CA ILE A 292 -10.84 -4.72 24.23
C ILE A 292 -11.07 -3.52 25.15
N GLY A 293 -11.28 -3.80 26.43
CA GLY A 293 -11.14 -2.80 27.49
C GLY A 293 -9.66 -2.46 27.66
N VAL A 294 -9.33 -1.21 27.95
CA VAL A 294 -7.95 -0.78 28.19
C VAL A 294 -7.91 -0.17 29.58
N GLU A 295 -7.17 -0.79 30.50
CA GLU A 295 -7.08 -0.32 31.90
C GLU A 295 -6.49 1.08 31.96
N ILE A 296 -5.42 1.32 31.19
CA ILE A 296 -4.75 2.62 31.10
C ILE A 296 -4.66 3.04 29.63
N PRO A 297 -5.17 4.20 29.20
CA PRO A 297 -5.17 4.61 27.80
C PRO A 297 -3.79 4.67 27.11
N SER A 298 -2.70 4.79 27.87
CA SER A 298 -1.31 4.72 27.36
C SER A 298 -0.75 3.31 27.26
N ASN A 299 -1.46 2.28 27.71
CA ASN A 299 -0.98 0.92 27.58
C ASN A 299 -0.87 0.54 26.10
N GLN A 300 0.13 -0.29 25.82
CA GLN A 300 0.36 -0.81 24.50
C GLN A 300 -0.62 -1.95 24.22
N LEU A 301 -1.13 -1.98 23.00
CA LEU A 301 -1.94 -3.06 22.48
C LEU A 301 -1.13 -3.87 21.48
N GLU A 302 -1.35 -5.17 21.47
CA GLU A 302 -0.82 -6.10 20.49
C GLU A 302 -1.98 -6.75 19.76
N VAL A 303 -1.99 -6.67 18.44
CA VAL A 303 -2.92 -7.40 17.59
C VAL A 303 -2.16 -8.53 16.93
N THR A 304 -2.64 -9.75 17.14
CA THR A 304 -2.13 -10.94 16.46
C THR A 304 -3.25 -11.54 15.63
N LEU A 305 -3.08 -11.54 14.31
CA LEU A 305 -4.04 -12.07 13.33
C LEU A 305 -3.45 -13.31 12.66
N VAL A 306 -4.16 -14.43 12.71
CA VAL A 306 -3.77 -15.71 12.13
C VAL A 306 -4.66 -16.04 10.93
N ILE A 307 -4.01 -16.34 9.81
CA ILE A 307 -4.63 -16.86 8.60
C ILE A 307 -4.50 -18.38 8.65
N GLY A 308 -5.48 -19.03 9.26
CA GLY A 308 -5.55 -20.48 9.37
C GLY A 308 -5.91 -21.14 8.04
N LYS A 309 -6.13 -22.46 8.08
CA LYS A 309 -6.54 -23.23 6.91
C LYS A 309 -8.00 -22.95 6.51
N THR A 310 -8.90 -22.95 7.49
CA THR A 310 -10.36 -22.84 7.27
C THR A 310 -10.99 -21.62 7.92
N SER A 311 -10.20 -20.80 8.62
CA SER A 311 -10.68 -19.59 9.28
C SER A 311 -9.57 -18.56 9.44
N ILE A 312 -9.99 -17.31 9.60
CA ILE A 312 -9.17 -16.19 10.08
C ILE A 312 -9.57 -15.94 11.52
N TYR A 313 -8.60 -15.89 12.43
CA TYR A 313 -8.82 -15.73 13.87
C TYR A 313 -7.60 -15.04 14.49
N GLY A 314 -7.61 -14.84 15.80
CA GLY A 314 -6.48 -14.24 16.50
C GLY A 314 -6.92 -13.60 17.80
N GLN A 315 -6.15 -12.62 18.26
CA GLN A 315 -6.46 -11.89 19.48
C GLN A 315 -5.92 -10.46 19.48
N VAL A 316 -6.46 -9.67 20.40
CA VAL A 316 -5.93 -8.39 20.84
C VAL A 316 -5.52 -8.55 22.29
N SER A 317 -4.35 -8.03 22.67
CA SER A 317 -3.83 -8.11 24.03
C SER A 317 -3.43 -6.74 24.51
N GLU A 318 -3.78 -6.41 25.76
CA GLU A 318 -3.24 -5.24 26.44
C GLU A 318 -1.97 -5.64 27.18
N LEU A 319 -0.89 -4.90 26.94
CA LEU A 319 0.43 -5.16 27.51
C LEU A 319 0.76 -4.14 28.60
N ARG A 320 1.53 -4.59 29.59
CA ARG A 320 2.06 -3.74 30.66
C ARG A 320 3.15 -2.82 30.10
N ALA A 321 3.05 -1.52 30.37
CA ALA A 321 3.92 -0.48 29.78
C ALA A 321 5.45 -0.74 29.89
N ASN A 322 5.90 -1.44 30.93
CA ASN A 322 7.33 -1.73 31.17
C ASN A 322 7.70 -3.20 31.01
N ASP A 323 6.76 -4.04 30.59
CA ASP A 323 6.95 -5.48 30.43
C ASP A 323 6.21 -5.93 29.17
N PRO A 324 6.86 -5.94 28.00
CA PRO A 324 6.22 -6.33 26.74
C PRO A 324 5.77 -7.80 26.73
N ASN A 325 6.19 -8.60 27.72
CA ASN A 325 5.74 -9.98 27.92
C ASN A 325 4.56 -10.07 28.91
N GLY A 326 4.40 -9.06 29.76
CA GLY A 326 3.35 -8.96 30.77
C GLY A 326 2.00 -8.59 30.15
N VAL A 327 1.15 -9.59 29.97
CA VAL A 327 -0.21 -9.41 29.46
C VAL A 327 -1.16 -9.04 30.59
N ILE A 328 -1.91 -7.94 30.42
CA ILE A 328 -2.96 -7.50 31.34
C ILE A 328 -4.27 -8.24 31.04
N GLN A 329 -4.70 -8.20 29.78
CA GLN A 329 -5.91 -8.89 29.31
C GLN A 329 -5.80 -9.26 27.83
N ILE A 330 -6.64 -10.22 27.42
CA ILE A 330 -6.69 -10.73 26.04
C ILE A 330 -8.15 -10.83 25.63
N GLU A 331 -8.45 -10.36 24.43
CA GLU A 331 -9.74 -10.53 23.77
C GLU A 331 -9.53 -11.20 22.41
N ASN A 332 -10.29 -12.25 22.14
CA ASN A 332 -10.15 -13.01 20.91
C ASN A 332 -10.96 -12.37 19.77
N PHE A 333 -10.40 -12.40 18.56
CA PHE A 333 -11.19 -12.14 17.36
C PHE A 333 -12.24 -13.23 17.19
N THR A 334 -13.42 -12.85 16.68
CA THR A 334 -14.43 -13.83 16.27
C THR A 334 -13.87 -14.65 15.10
N PRO A 335 -13.65 -15.98 15.24
CA PRO A 335 -13.13 -16.78 14.15
C PRO A 335 -14.06 -16.71 12.95
N THR A 336 -13.55 -16.24 11.82
CA THR A 336 -14.35 -16.05 10.60
C THR A 336 -13.98 -17.09 9.56
N PRO A 337 -14.94 -17.89 9.07
CA PRO A 337 -14.66 -18.95 8.11
C PRO A 337 -14.08 -18.43 6.80
N LYS A 338 -13.16 -19.20 6.21
CA LYS A 338 -12.72 -19.04 4.82
C LYS A 338 -12.59 -20.40 4.14
N PRO A 339 -12.71 -20.49 2.81
CA PRO A 339 -12.46 -21.75 2.10
C PRO A 339 -11.00 -22.20 2.27
N SER A 340 -10.80 -23.53 2.33
CA SER A 340 -9.44 -24.11 2.36
C SER A 340 -8.76 -23.92 1.00
N GLY A 341 -7.46 -23.65 1.01
CA GLY A 341 -6.66 -23.39 -0.18
C GLY A 341 -6.83 -21.97 -0.75
N VAL A 342 -7.74 -21.18 -0.18
CA VAL A 342 -7.89 -19.77 -0.54
C VAL A 342 -6.96 -18.93 0.33
N GLU A 343 -6.03 -18.26 -0.34
CA GLU A 343 -5.03 -17.36 0.24
C GLU A 343 -5.53 -15.91 0.27
N VAL A 344 -4.82 -15.02 0.98
CA VAL A 344 -5.08 -13.58 0.87
C VAL A 344 -4.64 -13.10 -0.50
N GLN A 345 -5.50 -12.33 -1.16
CA GLN A 345 -5.24 -11.78 -2.48
C GLN A 345 -3.96 -10.94 -2.43
N PRO A 346 -2.91 -11.31 -3.18
CA PRO A 346 -1.73 -10.48 -3.31
C PRO A 346 -2.13 -9.13 -3.92
N ASN A 347 -1.52 -8.08 -3.39
CA ASN A 347 -1.59 -6.75 -3.95
C ASN A 347 -0.21 -6.40 -4.52
N ARG A 348 -0.18 -5.59 -5.58
CA ARG A 348 1.05 -5.06 -6.18
C ARG A 348 1.83 -4.15 -5.23
N CYS A 349 1.18 -3.70 -4.18
CA CYS A 349 1.78 -2.95 -3.09
C CYS A 349 2.05 -3.81 -1.86
N GLY A 350 3.11 -3.43 -1.16
CA GLY A 350 3.53 -3.97 0.10
C GLY A 350 2.77 -3.31 1.24
N TYR A 351 3.29 -3.50 2.44
CA TYR A 351 2.58 -3.12 3.65
C TYR A 351 3.02 -1.76 4.15
N MET A 352 2.05 -0.96 4.55
CA MET A 352 2.27 0.31 5.22
C MET A 352 1.75 0.26 6.64
N LEU A 353 2.48 0.94 7.52
CA LEU A 353 2.08 1.21 8.88
C LEU A 353 1.60 2.67 8.98
N GLY A 354 0.46 2.85 9.64
CA GLY A 354 -0.06 4.14 10.06
C GLY A 354 -0.77 5.00 9.00
N GLN A 355 -0.96 4.47 7.79
CA GLN A 355 -1.78 5.09 6.75
C GLN A 355 -2.71 4.04 6.12
N GLY A 356 -3.83 4.51 5.58
CA GLY A 356 -4.80 3.70 4.87
C GLY A 356 -5.96 4.58 4.38
N PRO A 357 -7.04 3.95 3.89
CA PRO A 357 -8.18 4.66 3.30
C PRO A 357 -9.08 5.37 4.32
N ASN A 358 -8.94 5.09 5.63
CA ASN A 358 -9.78 5.66 6.66
C ASN A 358 -9.16 6.95 7.22
N SER A 359 -8.30 6.83 8.22
CA SER A 359 -7.61 7.97 8.82
C SER A 359 -6.22 7.53 9.19
N ASN A 360 -5.25 8.41 8.89
CA ASN A 360 -3.88 8.25 9.32
C ASN A 360 -3.86 7.97 10.82
N TYR A 361 -3.09 6.97 11.21
CA TYR A 361 -2.90 6.60 12.60
C TYR A 361 -2.29 7.76 13.39
N ILE A 362 -2.59 7.80 14.68
CA ILE A 362 -2.02 8.77 15.63
C ILE A 362 -1.60 8.02 16.90
N GLY A 363 -0.33 8.14 17.25
CA GLY A 363 0.28 7.36 18.33
C GLY A 363 1.59 6.72 17.90
N LEU A 364 1.91 5.59 18.52
CA LEU A 364 3.15 4.85 18.34
C LEU A 364 2.87 3.46 17.75
N ILE A 365 3.71 3.00 16.82
CA ILE A 365 3.82 1.58 16.41
C ILE A 365 5.27 1.17 16.63
N ASP A 366 5.54 0.23 17.53
CA ASP A 366 6.92 -0.15 17.92
C ASP A 366 7.40 -1.46 17.27
N ASP A 367 6.48 -2.30 16.81
CA ASP A 367 6.80 -3.60 16.22
C ASP A 367 5.76 -3.98 15.16
N PHE A 368 6.28 -4.48 14.04
CA PHE A 368 5.52 -5.26 13.08
C PHE A 368 6.25 -6.58 12.77
N ALA A 369 5.58 -7.71 13.03
CA ALA A 369 6.12 -9.04 12.78
C ALA A 369 5.21 -9.90 11.91
N VAL A 370 5.84 -10.80 11.15
CA VAL A 370 5.18 -11.83 10.33
C VAL A 370 5.79 -13.19 10.66
N PHE A 371 4.90 -14.16 10.89
CA PHE A 371 5.23 -15.54 11.23
C PHE A 371 4.69 -16.44 10.14
N GLU A 372 5.54 -17.33 9.62
CA GLU A 372 5.17 -18.22 8.52
C GLU A 372 5.88 -19.55 8.65
N TYR A 373 5.26 -20.59 8.08
CA TYR A 373 5.87 -21.91 7.96
C TYR A 373 6.29 -22.47 9.33
N CYS A 374 5.38 -22.38 10.29
CA CYS A 374 5.49 -22.96 11.63
C CYS A 374 4.83 -24.34 11.67
N ARG A 375 5.32 -25.24 12.52
CA ARG A 375 4.62 -26.52 12.78
C ARG A 375 3.26 -26.29 13.43
N ASP A 376 3.21 -25.34 14.36
CA ASP A 376 1.98 -24.85 14.98
C ASP A 376 2.03 -23.32 15.05
N ILE A 377 1.22 -22.66 14.21
CA ILE A 377 1.12 -21.19 14.19
C ILE A 377 0.45 -20.65 15.45
N ASN A 378 -0.31 -21.45 16.21
CA ASN A 378 -0.98 -20.97 17.42
C ASN A 378 0.00 -20.63 18.54
N GLN A 379 1.27 -21.04 18.44
CA GLN A 379 2.33 -20.63 19.36
C GLN A 379 2.55 -19.10 19.37
N VAL A 380 2.12 -18.38 18.33
CA VAL A 380 2.20 -16.91 18.26
C VAL A 380 1.13 -16.21 19.11
N LEU A 381 0.07 -16.93 19.49
CA LEU A 381 -0.98 -16.39 20.34
C LEU A 381 -0.52 -16.40 21.78
N ARG A 382 -0.66 -15.26 22.47
CA ARG A 382 -0.30 -15.18 23.89
C ARG A 382 -1.27 -15.99 24.72
N GLN A 383 -0.73 -16.66 25.74
CA GLN A 383 -1.52 -17.29 26.78
C GLN A 383 -1.78 -16.28 27.91
N GLN A 384 -2.98 -16.30 28.48
CA GLN A 384 -3.22 -15.55 29.73
C GLN A 384 -2.30 -16.14 30.80
N GLN A 385 -1.50 -15.28 31.45
CA GLN A 385 -0.80 -15.69 32.66
C GLN A 385 -1.86 -15.93 33.74
N THR A 386 -2.19 -17.19 34.02
CA THR A 386 -2.95 -17.54 35.22
C THR A 386 -2.13 -17.06 36.42
N ARG A 387 -2.61 -16.03 37.12
CA ARG A 387 -2.05 -15.64 38.42
C ARG A 387 -2.15 -16.88 39.32
N GLY A 388 -0.99 -17.48 39.62
CA GLY A 388 -0.86 -18.52 40.65
C GLY A 388 -1.02 -17.94 42.04
#